data_AF-A0A7W0GJV0-F1
#
_entry.id   AF-A0A7W0GJV0-F1
#
_cell.length_a   1.000
_cell.length_b   1.000
_cell.length_c   1.000
_cell.angle_alpha   90.00
_cell.angle_beta   90.00
_cell.angle_gamma   90.00
#
_symmetry.space_group_name_H-M   'P 1'
#
loop_
_entity.id
_entity.type
_entity.pdbx_description
1 polymer ?
#
loop_
_entity_poly.entity_id
_entity_poly.type
_entity_poly.pdbx_seq_one_letter_code
_entity_poly.pdbx_strand_id
1 'polypeptide(L)'
;ASTAQVTVELIQKTVADYYKIKIADMYSKRRPIAIALPRQVAMYLAKELTQKSLPEIGELFGGRDHTTVLHAVRKITGERSKNPEMNHALHVLEQTLKG
;
A
#
# COMPACT_ATOMS: atom_id res chain seq x y z
N ALA A 1 -10.71 14.57 -18.84
CA ALA A 1 -9.77 14.56 -17.70
C ALA A 1 -10.55 14.09 -16.49
N SER A 2 -10.41 12.82 -16.12
CA SER A 2 -11.05 12.30 -14.91
C SER A 2 -10.07 12.49 -13.78
N THR A 3 -10.13 13.60 -13.05
CA THR A 3 -9.41 13.77 -11.79
C THR A 3 -10.11 12.94 -10.72
N ALA A 4 -10.13 11.62 -10.88
CA ALA A 4 -10.56 10.72 -9.85
C ALA A 4 -9.55 10.84 -8.70
N GLN A 5 -10.02 11.32 -7.55
CA GLN A 5 -9.18 11.45 -6.37
C GLN A 5 -8.72 10.05 -5.96
N VAL A 6 -7.41 9.86 -5.78
CA VAL A 6 -6.86 8.58 -5.32
C VAL A 6 -7.37 8.31 -3.91
N THR A 7 -8.11 7.21 -3.74
CA THR A 7 -8.63 6.76 -2.44
C THR A 7 -7.85 5.56 -1.91
N VAL A 8 -7.92 5.32 -0.60
CA VAL A 8 -7.24 4.16 0.01
C VAL A 8 -7.85 2.85 -0.50
N GLU A 9 -9.15 2.81 -0.75
CA GLU A 9 -9.86 1.67 -1.31
C GLU A 9 -9.36 1.33 -2.72
N LEU A 10 -9.13 2.36 -3.56
CA LEU A 10 -8.55 2.18 -4.89
C LEU A 10 -7.14 1.60 -4.79
N ILE A 11 -6.31 2.16 -3.89
CA ILE A 11 -4.94 1.65 -3.64
C ILE A 11 -4.98 0.19 -3.20
N GLN A 12 -5.82 -0.16 -2.24
CA GLN A 12 -5.95 -1.54 -1.76
C GLN A 12 -6.31 -2.50 -2.89
N LYS A 13 -7.27 -2.12 -3.74
CA LYS A 13 -7.69 -2.92 -4.90
C LYS A 13 -6.55 -3.08 -5.91
N THR A 14 -5.96 -1.98 -6.35
CA THR A 14 -4.89 -1.99 -7.36
C THR A 14 -3.68 -2.82 -6.90
N VAL A 15 -3.29 -2.69 -5.63
CA VAL A 15 -2.17 -3.47 -5.08
C VAL A 15 -2.55 -4.95 -4.94
N ALA A 16 -3.79 -5.27 -4.53
CA ALA A 16 -4.25 -6.66 -4.48
C ALA A 16 -4.23 -7.32 -5.86
N ASP A 17 -4.69 -6.61 -6.89
CA ASP A 17 -4.73 -7.08 -8.28
C ASP A 17 -3.32 -7.24 -8.88
N TYR A 18 -2.39 -6.35 -8.53
CA TYR A 18 -0.99 -6.43 -8.96
C TYR A 18 -0.30 -7.67 -8.38
N TYR A 19 -0.41 -7.89 -7.07
CA TYR A 19 0.23 -9.01 -6.37
C TYR A 19 -0.57 -10.32 -6.38
N LYS A 20 -1.72 -10.35 -7.08
CA LYS A 20 -2.59 -11.53 -7.20
C LYS A 20 -3.04 -12.10 -5.85
N ILE A 21 -3.35 -11.21 -4.90
CA ILE A 21 -3.94 -11.57 -3.61
C ILE A 21 -5.41 -11.13 -3.54
N LYS A 22 -6.18 -11.67 -2.60
CA LYS A 22 -7.56 -11.24 -2.40
C LYS A 22 -7.56 -9.89 -1.69
N ILE A 23 -8.49 -9.00 -2.04
CA ILE A 23 -8.67 -7.73 -1.33
C ILE A 23 -8.87 -7.92 0.18
N ALA A 24 -9.55 -9.00 0.59
CA ALA A 24 -9.74 -9.38 1.98
C ALA A 24 -8.42 -9.56 2.76
N ASP A 25 -7.33 -9.91 2.07
CA ASP A 25 -6.02 -10.06 2.68
C ASP A 25 -5.41 -8.72 3.12
N MET A 26 -5.87 -7.58 2.58
CA MET A 26 -5.46 -6.25 3.06
C MET A 26 -5.87 -6.01 4.52
N TYR A 27 -7.00 -6.57 4.94
CA TYR A 27 -7.53 -6.42 6.31
C TYR A 27 -7.10 -7.58 7.23
N SER A 28 -6.80 -8.76 6.67
CA SER A 28 -6.47 -9.97 7.42
C SER A 28 -5.33 -9.78 8.44
N LYS A 29 -5.42 -10.36 9.64
CA LYS A 29 -4.32 -10.36 10.63
C LYS A 29 -3.15 -11.28 10.23
N ARG A 30 -3.32 -12.12 9.20
CA ARG A 30 -2.28 -13.04 8.72
C ARG A 30 -1.06 -12.29 8.17
N ARG A 31 0.13 -12.82 8.46
CA ARG A 31 1.43 -12.22 8.11
C ARG A 31 2.37 -13.12 7.27
N PRO A 32 1.89 -14.04 6.40
CA PRO A 32 2.80 -14.69 5.45
C PRO A 32 3.39 -13.62 4.52
N ILE A 33 4.62 -13.84 4.04
CA ILE A 33 5.37 -12.83 3.28
C ILE A 33 4.61 -12.38 2.03
N ALA A 34 3.94 -13.33 1.36
CA ALA A 34 3.10 -13.12 0.18
C ALA A 34 1.90 -12.19 0.41
N ILE A 35 1.52 -11.95 1.66
CA ILE A 35 0.44 -11.03 2.03
C ILE A 35 1.00 -9.78 2.72
N ALA A 36 2.00 -9.95 3.60
CA ALA A 36 2.58 -8.86 4.37
C ALA A 36 3.24 -7.81 3.46
N LEU A 37 3.98 -8.24 2.45
CA LEU A 37 4.66 -7.33 1.52
C LEU A 37 3.67 -6.49 0.70
N PRO A 38 2.69 -7.07 -0.03
CA PRO A 38 1.67 -6.28 -0.74
C PRO A 38 0.94 -5.28 0.18
N ARG A 39 0.61 -5.69 1.41
CA ARG A 39 -0.06 -4.79 2.35
C ARG A 39 0.83 -3.62 2.79
N GLN A 40 2.12 -3.87 3.01
CA GLN A 40 3.08 -2.81 3.32
C GLN A 40 3.23 -1.83 2.16
N VAL A 41 3.25 -2.33 0.92
CA VAL A 41 3.24 -1.50 -0.29
C VAL A 41 1.98 -0.65 -0.37
N ALA A 42 0.81 -1.23 -0.11
CA ALA A 42 -0.46 -0.48 -0.10
C ALA A 42 -0.48 0.62 0.98
N MET A 43 0.04 0.35 2.19
CA MET A 43 0.17 1.36 3.25
C MET A 43 1.13 2.49 2.87
N TYR A 44 2.26 2.14 2.24
CA TYR A 44 3.21 3.13 1.71
C TYR A 44 2.53 4.04 0.68
N LEU A 45 1.87 3.47 -0.33
CA LEU A 45 1.17 4.24 -1.35
C LEU A 45 0.03 5.08 -0.76
N ALA A 46 -0.70 4.56 0.22
CA ALA A 46 -1.74 5.33 0.92
C ALA A 46 -1.16 6.56 1.62
N LYS A 47 0.05 6.45 2.17
CA LYS A 47 0.72 7.58 2.82
C LYS A 47 1.25 8.61 1.83
N GLU A 48 1.70 8.18 0.66
CA GLU A 48 2.27 9.05 -0.38
C GLU A 48 1.21 9.73 -1.26
N LEU A 49 0.09 9.03 -1.53
CA LEU A 49 -0.89 9.46 -2.54
C LEU A 49 -2.19 10.01 -1.94
N THR A 50 -2.33 10.00 -0.62
CA THR A 50 -3.51 10.52 0.07
C THR A 50 -3.13 11.45 1.22
N GLN A 51 -4.10 12.24 1.71
CA GLN A 51 -3.92 13.11 2.87
C GLN A 51 -4.19 12.40 4.22
N LYS A 52 -4.33 11.06 4.22
CA LYS A 52 -4.65 10.30 5.43
C LYS A 52 -3.47 10.27 6.42
N SER A 53 -3.80 10.39 7.69
CA SER A 53 -2.86 10.21 8.79
C SER A 53 -2.50 8.73 8.99
N LEU A 54 -1.39 8.45 9.69
CA LEU A 54 -0.98 7.06 9.97
C LEU A 54 -2.05 6.27 10.75
N PRO A 55 -2.74 6.85 11.76
CA PRO A 55 -3.86 6.16 12.42
C PRO A 55 -5.01 5.86 11.46
N GLU A 56 -5.45 6.82 10.63
CA GLU A 56 -6.55 6.59 9.68
C GLU A 56 -6.21 5.50 8.66
N ILE A 57 -4.97 5.48 8.15
CA ILE A 57 -4.50 4.40 7.28
C ILE A 57 -4.58 3.07 8.05
N GLY A 58 -4.09 3.03 9.29
CA GLY A 58 -4.15 1.85 10.14
C GLY A 58 -5.55 1.26 10.27
N GLU A 59 -6.54 2.10 10.54
CA GLU A 59 -7.96 1.73 10.61
C GLU A 59 -8.46 1.12 9.30
N LEU A 60 -8.15 1.76 8.16
CA LEU A 60 -8.56 1.30 6.83
C LEU A 60 -7.89 -0.02 6.42
N PHE A 61 -6.79 -0.40 7.05
CA PHE A 61 -6.15 -1.70 6.89
C PHE A 61 -6.53 -2.68 8.00
N GLY A 62 -7.76 -2.61 8.53
CA GLY A 62 -8.28 -3.59 9.50
C GLY A 62 -7.88 -3.33 10.94
N GLY A 63 -7.91 -2.06 11.37
CA GLY A 63 -7.64 -1.65 12.76
C GLY A 63 -6.19 -1.89 13.19
N ARG A 64 -5.24 -1.62 12.29
CA ARG A 64 -3.80 -1.78 12.57
C ARG A 64 -3.25 -0.55 13.28
N ASP A 65 -2.36 -0.80 14.23
CA ASP A 65 -1.68 0.27 14.95
C ASP A 65 -0.90 1.19 13.99
N HIS A 66 -0.97 2.51 14.22
CA HIS A 66 -0.27 3.52 13.42
C HIS A 66 1.24 3.28 13.31
N THR A 67 1.88 2.68 14.32
CA THR A 67 3.29 2.26 14.29
C THR A 67 3.55 1.14 13.28
N THR A 68 2.55 0.29 13.00
CA THR A 68 2.63 -0.72 11.93
C THR A 68 2.67 -0.05 10.56
N VAL A 69 1.87 1.00 10.37
CA VAL A 69 1.88 1.81 9.14
C VAL A 69 3.21 2.53 9.00
N LEU A 70 3.71 3.15 10.08
CA LEU A 70 5.02 3.80 10.10
C LEU A 70 6.14 2.83 9.71
N HIS A 71 6.14 1.62 10.27
CA HIS A 71 7.11 0.58 9.95
C HIS A 71 7.01 0.16 8.47
N ALA A 72 5.79 -0.01 7.95
CA ALA A 72 5.58 -0.32 6.53
C ALA A 72 6.17 0.76 5.62
N VAL A 73 5.86 2.04 5.89
CA VAL A 73 6.37 3.19 5.14
C VAL A 73 7.90 3.20 5.14
N ARG A 74 8.53 3.15 6.33
CA ARG A 74 10.00 3.15 6.44
C ARG A 74 10.64 1.98 5.69
N LYS A 75 10.08 0.79 5.80
CA LYS A 75 10.58 -0.41 5.12
C LYS A 75 10.52 -0.23 3.60
N ILE A 76 9.36 0.14 3.05
CA ILE A 76 9.18 0.27 1.60
C ILE A 76 10.01 1.44 1.04
N THR A 77 10.14 2.56 1.76
CA THR A 77 11.05 3.65 1.38
C THR A 77 12.50 3.16 1.30
N GLY A 78 12.95 2.35 2.27
CA GLY A 78 14.30 1.77 2.26
C GLY A 78 14.52 0.76 1.14
N GLU A 79 13.51 -0.07 0.83
CA GLU A 79 13.58 -1.02 -0.27
C GLU A 79 13.54 -0.33 -1.64
N ARG A 80 12.75 0.74 -1.80
CA ARG A 80 12.65 1.49 -3.06
C ARG A 80 14.01 2.01 -3.55
N SER A 81 14.90 2.41 -2.64
CA SER A 81 16.23 2.91 -3.01
C SER A 81 17.25 1.82 -3.28
N LYS A 82 17.03 0.60 -2.80
CA LYS A 82 18.01 -0.50 -2.83
C LYS A 82 17.64 -1.64 -3.77
N ASN A 83 16.36 -1.80 -4.07
CA ASN A 83 15.81 -2.91 -4.82
C ASN A 83 15.15 -2.39 -6.11
N PRO A 84 15.79 -2.60 -7.29
CA PRO A 84 15.24 -2.17 -8.57
C PRO A 84 13.86 -2.76 -8.88
N GLU A 85 13.59 -4.00 -8.46
CA GLU A 85 12.29 -4.65 -8.66
C GLU A 85 11.21 -3.97 -7.83
N MET A 86 11.51 -3.62 -6.58
CA MET A 86 10.59 -2.86 -5.73
C MET A 86 10.31 -1.47 -6.32
N ASN A 87 11.35 -0.76 -6.77
CA ASN A 87 11.17 0.55 -7.38
C ASN A 87 10.31 0.47 -8.65
N HIS A 88 10.54 -0.54 -9.48
CA HIS A 88 9.73 -0.78 -10.67
C HIS A 88 8.28 -1.07 -10.30
N ALA A 89 8.03 -1.96 -9.33
CA ALA A 89 6.68 -2.28 -8.87
C ALA A 89 5.93 -1.03 -8.35
N LEU A 90 6.59 -0.21 -7.54
CA LEU A 90 6.03 1.05 -7.04
C LEU A 90 5.72 2.02 -8.19
N HIS A 91 6.61 2.14 -9.16
CA HIS A 91 6.38 3.01 -10.32
C HIS A 91 5.15 2.57 -11.13
N VAL A 92 5.00 1.26 -11.41
CA VAL A 92 3.84 0.72 -12.12
C VAL A 92 2.54 1.00 -11.36
N LEU A 93 2.53 0.77 -10.05
CA LEU A 93 1.37 1.03 -9.20
C LEU A 93 1.03 2.53 -9.16
N GLU A 94 2.02 3.41 -9.03
CA GLU A 94 1.83 4.86 -9.04
C GLU A 94 1.24 5.36 -10.37
N GLN A 95 1.70 4.84 -11.52
CA GLN A 95 1.13 5.18 -12.82
C GLN A 95 -0.31 4.69 -12.96
N THR A 96 -0.58 3.46 -12.50
CA THR A 96 -1.93 2.87 -12.56
C THR A 96 -2.93 3.63 -11.69
N LEU A 97 -2.48 4.24 -10.58
CA LEU A 97 -3.34 4.99 -9.67
C LEU A 97 -3.56 6.44 -10.09
N LYS A 98 -2.65 7.01 -10.89
CA LYS A 98 -2.70 8.42 -11.36
C LYS A 98 -3.26 8.57 -12.78
N GLY A 99 -3.33 7.49 -13.55
CA GLY A 99 -3.96 7.42 -14.87
C GLY A 99 -5.47 7.26 -14.77
#